data_AF-A0A1S8XNJ4-F1
#
_entry.id   AF-A0A1S8XNJ4-F1
#
_cell.length_a   1.000
_cell.length_b   1.000
_cell.length_c   1.000
_cell.angle_alpha   90.00
_cell.angle_beta   90.00
_cell.angle_gamma   90.00
#
_symmetry.space_group_name_H-M   'P 1'
#
loop_
_entity.id
_entity.type
_entity.pdbx_description
1 polymer ?
#
loop_
_entity_poly.entity_id
_entity_poly.type
_entity_poly.pdbx_seq_one_letter_code
_entity_poly.pdbx_strand_id
1 'polypeptide(L)'
;MEDDMLMPRWYLTTPDWFAELPDAIRSGDDGKTVTNQHVRLHHDGPPVGPAESDAAMRVALLAVEQLSEAMTHAADCHDLTELARLLCGLNLVQAHLTQTIQRIAENVHGGAFSGLAAVPDTVVQALTDSLSTAGTNGEILAGHLKDAHLILRSVAVA
;
A
#
# COMPACT_ATOMS: atom_id res chain seq x y z
N MET A 1 -10.58 -16.44 -4.48
CA MET A 1 -10.16 -15.68 -3.29
C MET A 1 -10.17 -14.22 -3.74
N GLU A 2 -11.37 -13.64 -3.77
CA GLU A 2 -11.56 -12.19 -3.92
C GLU A 2 -11.46 -11.63 -2.49
N ASP A 3 -10.23 -11.51 -1.97
CA ASP A 3 -9.98 -10.96 -0.64
C ASP A 3 -9.11 -9.70 -0.79
N ASP A 4 -9.62 -8.60 -0.22
CA ASP A 4 -8.95 -7.32 0.06
C ASP A 4 -8.47 -6.46 -1.13
N MET A 5 -9.25 -6.40 -2.21
CA MET A 5 -9.04 -5.42 -3.28
C MET A 5 -9.32 -3.99 -2.79
N LEU A 6 -8.44 -3.04 -3.15
CA LEU A 6 -8.63 -1.61 -2.96
C LEU A 6 -10.03 -1.18 -3.41
N MET A 7 -10.71 -0.41 -2.56
CA MET A 7 -11.99 0.18 -2.95
C MET A 7 -11.76 1.12 -4.14
N PRO A 8 -12.64 1.11 -5.17
CA PRO A 8 -12.50 2.01 -6.31
C PRO A 8 -12.43 3.48 -5.87
N ARG A 9 -11.33 4.16 -6.20
CA ARG A 9 -11.09 5.57 -5.87
C ARG A 9 -10.45 6.31 -7.04
N TRP A 10 -10.65 7.63 -7.11
CA TRP A 10 -10.21 8.47 -8.23
C TRP A 10 -8.69 8.44 -8.44
N TYR A 11 -7.92 8.21 -7.38
CA TYR A 11 -6.45 8.15 -7.38
C TYR A 11 -5.88 6.77 -7.71
N LEU A 12 -6.71 5.76 -7.98
CA LEU A 12 -6.25 4.44 -8.42
C LEU A 12 -6.00 4.42 -9.93
N THR A 13 -4.97 3.68 -10.31
CA THR A 13 -4.72 3.29 -11.70
C THR A 13 -5.58 2.06 -12.05
N THR A 14 -5.98 1.96 -13.32
CA THR A 14 -6.69 0.79 -13.87
C THR A 14 -5.82 -0.38 -14.39
N PRO A 15 -4.50 -0.26 -14.62
CA PRO A 15 -3.67 -1.40 -15.00
C PRO A 15 -3.56 -2.41 -13.85
N ASP A 16 -3.57 -3.69 -14.21
CA ASP A 16 -3.14 -4.75 -13.32
C ASP A 16 -1.60 -4.73 -13.23
N TRP A 17 -1.08 -4.09 -12.18
CA TRP A 17 0.36 -3.97 -11.96
C TRP A 17 1.07 -5.33 -11.89
N PHE A 18 0.43 -6.37 -11.36
CA PHE A 18 1.01 -7.71 -11.31
C PHE A 18 1.14 -8.31 -12.73
N ALA A 19 0.21 -8.00 -13.62
CA ALA A 19 0.30 -8.37 -15.02
C ALA A 19 1.42 -7.61 -15.77
N GLU A 20 1.97 -6.52 -15.22
CA GLU A 20 3.11 -5.80 -15.83
C GLU A 20 4.48 -6.32 -15.35
N LEU A 21 4.53 -7.28 -14.42
CA LEU A 21 5.79 -7.91 -14.00
C LEU A 21 6.38 -8.79 -15.12
N PRO A 22 7.70 -8.71 -15.41
CA PRO A 22 8.38 -9.63 -16.31
C PRO A 22 8.16 -11.08 -15.89
N ASP A 23 8.08 -12.01 -16.86
CA ASP A 23 7.86 -13.44 -16.58
C ASP A 23 8.94 -14.05 -15.67
N ALA A 24 10.18 -13.53 -15.72
CA ALA A 24 11.25 -13.95 -14.81
C ALA A 24 11.04 -13.50 -13.34
N ILE A 25 10.27 -12.43 -13.12
CA ILE A 25 9.90 -11.90 -11.79
C ILE A 25 8.55 -12.45 -11.35
N ARG A 26 7.69 -12.85 -12.30
CA ARG A 26 6.53 -13.72 -12.07
C ARG A 26 7.03 -15.10 -11.68
N SER A 27 7.51 -15.21 -10.46
CA SER A 27 6.93 -16.26 -9.66
C SER A 27 7.13 -17.67 -10.21
N GLY A 28 8.37 -18.17 -10.37
CA GLY A 28 8.59 -19.61 -10.28
C GLY A 28 7.94 -20.18 -9.01
N ASP A 29 7.93 -21.50 -8.81
CA ASP A 29 7.34 -22.12 -7.61
C ASP A 29 7.76 -21.44 -6.29
N ASP A 30 8.94 -20.83 -6.26
CA ASP A 30 9.50 -20.09 -5.12
C ASP A 30 8.73 -18.82 -4.72
N GLY A 31 8.36 -17.89 -5.61
CA GLY A 31 7.62 -16.69 -5.17
C GLY A 31 6.12 -16.93 -5.05
N LYS A 32 5.56 -17.97 -5.68
CA LYS A 32 4.27 -18.51 -5.24
C LYS A 32 4.39 -19.04 -3.81
N THR A 33 5.50 -19.70 -3.47
CA THR A 33 5.77 -20.16 -2.12
C THR A 33 5.96 -19.00 -1.14
N VAL A 34 6.67 -17.91 -1.49
CA VAL A 34 6.80 -16.72 -0.64
C VAL A 34 5.46 -16.02 -0.43
N THR A 35 4.69 -15.77 -1.51
CA THR A 35 3.34 -15.19 -1.40
C THR A 35 2.42 -16.10 -0.59
N ASN A 36 2.45 -17.42 -0.81
CA ASN A 36 1.65 -18.37 -0.04
C ASN A 36 2.11 -18.50 1.42
N GLN A 37 3.40 -18.35 1.72
CA GLN A 37 3.92 -18.32 3.09
C GLN A 37 3.49 -17.03 3.80
N HIS A 38 3.53 -15.90 3.11
CA HIS A 38 3.04 -14.63 3.64
C HIS A 38 1.52 -14.66 3.85
N VAL A 39 0.76 -15.19 2.90
CA VAL A 39 -0.69 -15.41 3.03
C VAL A 39 -0.97 -16.38 4.19
N ARG A 40 -0.26 -17.51 4.30
CA ARG A 40 -0.44 -18.47 5.42
C ARG A 40 -0.11 -17.87 6.79
N LEU A 41 0.90 -17.00 6.87
CA LEU A 41 1.22 -16.24 8.09
C LEU A 41 0.04 -15.36 8.55
N HIS A 42 -0.85 -14.97 7.63
CA HIS A 42 -2.02 -14.13 7.91
C HIS A 42 -3.37 -14.88 7.91
N HIS A 43 -3.45 -16.07 7.30
CA HIS A 43 -4.73 -16.75 7.04
C HIS A 43 -5.07 -17.91 8.00
N ASP A 44 -4.06 -18.56 8.60
CA ASP A 44 -4.26 -19.77 9.43
C ASP A 44 -4.30 -19.51 10.96
N GLY A 45 -4.26 -18.23 11.40
CA GLY A 45 -4.16 -17.87 12.81
C GLY A 45 -5.27 -16.93 13.31
N PRO A 46 -5.57 -16.93 14.63
CA PRO A 46 -6.39 -15.89 15.26
C PRO A 46 -5.78 -14.49 14.99
N PRO A 47 -6.55 -13.40 15.17
CA PRO A 47 -6.17 -12.05 14.74
C PRO A 47 -4.72 -11.75 15.13
N VAL A 48 -3.94 -11.38 14.10
CA VAL A 48 -2.51 -11.07 14.13
C VAL A 48 -2.15 -10.44 15.48
N GLY A 49 -1.50 -11.22 16.34
CA GLY A 49 -1.12 -10.76 17.68
C GLY A 49 -0.17 -9.57 17.61
N PRO A 50 0.14 -8.93 18.75
CA PRO A 50 1.06 -7.79 18.77
C PRO A 50 2.43 -8.12 18.16
N ALA A 51 2.93 -9.34 18.35
CA ALA A 51 4.24 -9.77 17.83
C ALA A 51 4.20 -9.96 16.30
N GLU A 52 3.15 -10.56 15.78
CA GLU A 52 2.96 -10.77 14.34
C GLU A 52 2.73 -9.44 13.62
N SER A 53 2.02 -8.50 14.26
CA SER A 53 1.82 -7.15 13.73
C SER A 53 3.13 -6.35 13.68
N ASP A 54 3.96 -6.45 14.73
CA ASP A 54 5.30 -5.84 14.74
C ASP A 54 6.20 -6.44 13.66
N ALA A 55 6.19 -7.78 13.51
CA ALA A 55 6.95 -8.46 12.47
C ALA A 55 6.51 -8.04 11.05
N ALA A 56 5.20 -7.99 10.79
CA ALA A 56 4.66 -7.54 9.52
C ALA A 56 5.06 -6.09 9.21
N MET A 57 4.97 -5.20 10.20
CA MET A 57 5.41 -3.81 10.07
C MET A 57 6.90 -3.72 9.74
N ARG A 58 7.76 -4.49 10.42
CA ARG A 58 9.20 -4.54 10.13
C ARG A 58 9.49 -4.99 8.71
N VAL A 59 8.82 -6.05 8.24
CA VAL A 59 8.99 -6.55 6.86
C VAL A 59 8.54 -5.48 5.85
N ALA A 60 7.42 -4.81 6.10
CA ALA A 60 6.94 -3.73 5.24
C ALA A 60 7.92 -2.57 5.17
N LEU A 61 8.49 -2.13 6.30
CA LEU A 61 9.49 -1.08 6.34
C LEU A 61 10.77 -1.45 5.57
N LEU A 62 11.28 -2.67 5.75
CA LEU A 62 12.44 -3.15 5.00
C LEU A 62 12.16 -3.21 3.49
N ALA A 63 10.96 -3.63 3.08
CA ALA A 63 10.57 -3.64 1.68
C ALA A 63 10.53 -2.22 1.08
N VAL A 64 10.04 -1.23 1.84
CA VAL A 64 10.03 0.18 1.43
C VAL A 64 11.45 0.75 1.35
N GLU A 65 12.34 0.42 2.28
CA GLU A 65 13.75 0.82 2.23
C GLU A 65 14.44 0.30 0.97
N GLN A 66 14.25 -1.00 0.65
CA GLN A 66 14.81 -1.61 -0.56
C GLN A 66 14.22 -0.99 -1.85
N LEU A 67 12.92 -0.72 -1.87
CA LEU A 67 12.28 -0.03 -2.99
C LEU A 67 12.84 1.39 -3.18
N SER A 68 13.05 2.13 -2.08
CA SER A 68 13.63 3.46 -2.10
C SER A 68 15.06 3.44 -2.68
N GLU A 69 15.88 2.47 -2.28
CA GLU A 69 17.24 2.31 -2.80
C GLU A 69 17.24 2.00 -4.30
N ALA A 70 16.38 1.08 -4.75
CA ALA A 70 16.21 0.76 -6.16
C ALA A 70 15.75 1.98 -6.98
N MET A 71 14.76 2.74 -6.49
CA MET A 71 14.25 3.94 -7.17
C MET A 71 15.24 5.10 -7.17
N THR A 72 16.06 5.24 -6.13
CA THR A 72 17.08 6.30 -6.04
C THR A 72 18.19 6.11 -7.08
N HIS A 73 18.55 4.86 -7.37
CA HIS A 73 19.58 4.51 -8.35
C HIS A 73 18.99 4.03 -9.70
N ALA A 74 17.66 4.16 -9.86
CA ALA A 74 16.93 3.71 -11.03
C ALA A 74 17.33 4.42 -12.31
N ALA A 75 17.73 5.70 -12.23
CA ALA A 75 18.03 6.52 -13.40
C ALA A 75 19.14 5.93 -14.28
N ASP A 76 20.08 5.18 -13.68
CA ASP A 76 21.18 4.54 -14.38
C ASP A 76 20.83 3.12 -14.87
N CYS A 77 19.74 2.52 -14.38
CA CYS A 77 19.44 1.09 -14.52
C CYS A 77 18.09 0.78 -15.20
N HIS A 78 17.20 1.75 -15.34
CA HIS A 78 15.80 1.51 -15.74
C HIS A 78 15.42 2.35 -16.97
N ASP A 79 14.74 1.72 -17.92
CA ASP A 79 14.12 2.43 -19.03
C ASP A 79 12.81 3.11 -18.59
N LEU A 80 12.20 3.89 -19.49
CA LEU A 80 10.96 4.61 -19.19
C LEU A 80 9.79 3.68 -18.87
N THR A 81 9.78 2.46 -19.42
CA THR A 81 8.75 1.45 -19.13
C THR A 81 8.87 0.96 -17.70
N GLU A 82 10.09 0.67 -17.27
CA GLU A 82 10.38 0.23 -15.91
C GLU A 82 10.10 1.34 -14.90
N LEU A 83 10.45 2.59 -15.20
CA LEU A 83 10.10 3.72 -14.34
C LEU A 83 8.57 3.91 -14.24
N ALA A 84 7.82 3.76 -15.34
CA ALA A 84 6.36 3.83 -15.31
C ALA A 84 5.75 2.72 -14.45
N ARG A 85 6.30 1.50 -14.51
CA ARG A 85 5.90 0.35 -13.70
C ARG A 85 6.16 0.58 -12.21
N LEU A 86 7.32 1.13 -11.85
CA LEU A 86 7.66 1.46 -10.46
C LEU A 86 6.75 2.56 -9.89
N LEU A 87 6.45 3.61 -10.66
CA LEU A 87 5.49 4.64 -10.24
C LEU A 87 4.07 4.08 -10.07
N CYS A 88 3.65 3.13 -10.91
CA CYS A 88 2.37 2.43 -10.74
C CYS A 88 2.34 1.66 -9.41
N GLY A 89 3.39 0.90 -9.12
CA GLY A 89 3.51 0.17 -7.84
C GLY A 89 3.48 1.11 -6.63
N LEU A 90 4.20 2.24 -6.70
CA LEU A 90 4.21 3.24 -5.63
C LEU A 90 2.84 3.89 -5.43
N ASN A 91 2.09 4.17 -6.52
CA ASN A 91 0.70 4.62 -6.43
C ASN A 91 -0.18 3.61 -5.67
N LEU A 92 -0.04 2.31 -5.97
CA LEU A 92 -0.82 1.26 -5.29
C LEU A 92 -0.47 1.15 -3.80
N VAL A 93 0.83 1.18 -3.45
CA VAL A 93 1.27 1.20 -2.05
C VAL A 93 0.68 2.40 -1.31
N GLN A 94 0.81 3.60 -1.89
CA GLN A 94 0.26 4.81 -1.31
C GLN A 94 -1.27 4.75 -1.18
N ALA A 95 -1.95 4.15 -2.15
CA ALA A 95 -3.40 3.97 -2.12
C ALA A 95 -3.84 3.03 -0.99
N HIS A 96 -3.15 1.89 -0.79
CA HIS A 96 -3.42 0.97 0.32
C HIS A 96 -3.20 1.63 1.67
N LEU A 97 -2.09 2.37 1.84
CA LEU A 97 -1.83 3.12 3.06
C LEU A 97 -2.92 4.15 3.32
N THR A 98 -3.32 4.90 2.28
CA THR A 98 -4.37 5.92 2.36
C THR A 98 -5.70 5.32 2.80
N GLN A 99 -6.16 4.25 2.15
CA GLN A 99 -7.42 3.58 2.51
C GLN A 99 -7.35 2.95 3.90
N THR A 100 -6.19 2.42 4.30
CA THR A 100 -5.97 1.89 5.66
C THR A 100 -6.10 2.99 6.71
N ILE A 101 -5.47 4.16 6.50
CA ILE A 101 -5.57 5.30 7.41
C ILE A 101 -7.02 5.77 7.54
N GLN A 102 -7.76 5.88 6.42
CA GLN A 102 -9.17 6.26 6.44
C GLN A 102 -10.03 5.25 7.21
N ARG A 103 -9.81 3.95 7.00
CA ARG A 103 -10.51 2.88 7.74
C ARG A 103 -10.20 2.92 9.23
N ILE A 104 -8.96 3.24 9.61
CA ILE A 104 -8.59 3.45 11.02
C ILE A 104 -9.33 4.67 11.57
N ALA A 105 -9.41 5.79 10.84
CA ALA A 105 -10.15 6.97 11.26
C ALA A 105 -11.63 6.66 11.51
N GLU A 106 -12.26 5.92 10.59
CA GLU A 106 -13.65 5.44 10.73
C GLU A 106 -13.83 4.56 11.97
N ASN A 107 -12.90 3.64 12.21
CA ASN A 107 -12.93 2.75 13.38
C ASN A 107 -12.69 3.50 14.71
N VAL A 108 -11.83 4.52 14.72
CA VAL A 108 -11.63 5.40 15.89
C VAL A 108 -12.90 6.19 16.16
N HIS A 109 -13.48 6.82 15.13
CA HIS A 109 -14.72 7.58 15.26
C HIS A 109 -15.89 6.71 15.74
N GLY A 110 -15.99 5.49 15.22
CA GLY A 110 -17.01 4.51 15.61
C GLY A 110 -16.76 3.82 16.96
N GLY A 111 -15.66 4.12 17.65
CA GLY A 111 -15.34 3.51 18.94
C GLY A 111 -15.04 2.01 18.87
N ALA A 112 -14.61 1.51 17.71
CA ALA A 112 -14.38 0.08 17.48
C ALA A 112 -13.19 -0.48 18.29
N PHE A 113 -12.24 0.38 18.66
CA PHE A 113 -11.11 0.00 19.52
C PHE A 113 -11.53 0.06 20.99
N SER A 114 -11.59 -1.09 21.66
CA SER A 114 -12.03 -1.22 23.06
C SER A 114 -11.27 -0.34 24.05
N GLY A 115 -9.99 -0.04 23.76
CA GLY A 115 -9.16 0.87 24.56
C GLY A 115 -9.60 2.34 24.53
N LEU A 116 -10.42 2.76 23.56
CA LEU A 116 -10.90 4.14 23.45
C LEU A 116 -12.02 4.48 24.44
N ALA A 117 -12.70 3.48 25.01
CA ALA A 117 -13.84 3.71 25.91
C ALA A 117 -13.48 4.50 27.18
N ALA A 118 -12.21 4.49 27.60
CA ALA A 118 -11.71 5.24 28.75
C ALA A 118 -11.01 6.55 28.37
N VAL A 119 -10.90 6.86 27.08
CA VAL A 119 -10.22 8.06 26.56
C VAL A 119 -11.23 9.21 26.48
N PRO A 120 -10.86 10.45 26.86
CA PRO A 120 -11.76 11.59 26.72
C PRO A 120 -12.20 11.83 25.27
N ASP A 121 -13.48 12.14 25.05
CA ASP A 121 -14.05 12.37 23.72
C ASP A 121 -13.29 13.42 22.90
N THR A 122 -12.76 14.45 23.57
CA THR A 122 -11.95 15.50 22.92
C THR A 122 -10.66 14.95 22.31
N VAL A 123 -10.05 13.94 22.93
CA VAL A 123 -8.84 13.28 22.43
C VAL A 123 -9.20 12.32 21.29
N VAL A 124 -10.30 11.57 21.41
CA VAL A 124 -10.79 10.69 20.34
C VAL A 124 -11.15 11.50 19.08
N GLN A 125 -11.76 12.68 19.27
CA GLN A 125 -12.06 13.60 18.17
C GLN A 125 -10.79 14.12 17.50
N ALA A 126 -9.82 14.62 18.28
CA ALA A 126 -8.56 15.12 17.73
C ALA A 126 -7.78 14.03 16.97
N LEU A 127 -7.82 12.78 17.45
CA LEU A 127 -7.23 11.63 16.76
C LEU A 127 -7.94 11.33 15.44
N THR A 128 -9.28 11.30 15.46
CA THR A 128 -10.12 11.11 14.27
C THR A 128 -9.82 12.17 13.21
N ASP A 129 -9.75 13.44 13.61
CA ASP A 129 -9.50 14.56 12.71
C ASP A 129 -8.10 14.47 12.09
N SER A 130 -7.10 14.11 12.89
CA SER A 130 -5.71 13.94 12.43
C SER A 130 -5.60 12.80 11.40
N LEU A 131 -6.22 11.66 11.67
CA LEU A 131 -6.22 10.50 10.76
C LEU A 131 -7.01 10.79 9.48
N SER A 132 -8.16 11.46 9.59
CA SER A 132 -8.98 11.84 8.43
C SER A 132 -8.24 12.84 7.52
N THR A 133 -7.53 13.79 8.14
CA THR A 133 -6.66 14.73 7.41
C THR A 133 -5.51 14.01 6.72
N ALA A 134 -4.84 13.08 7.42
CA ALA A 134 -3.78 12.26 6.83
C ALA A 134 -4.30 11.43 5.64
N GLY A 135 -5.48 10.82 5.77
CA GLY A 135 -6.14 10.10 4.69
C GLY A 135 -6.43 11.01 3.48
N THR A 136 -6.98 12.21 3.71
CA THR A 136 -7.27 13.17 2.63
C THR A 136 -5.99 13.59 1.90
N ASN A 137 -4.91 13.90 2.64
CA ASN A 137 -3.61 14.22 2.06
C ASN A 137 -3.03 13.02 1.30
N GLY A 138 -3.25 11.80 1.80
CA GLY A 138 -2.88 10.56 1.13
C GLY A 138 -3.54 10.41 -0.23
N GLU A 139 -4.82 10.78 -0.37
CA GLU A 139 -5.51 10.74 -1.67
C GLU A 139 -4.87 11.69 -2.68
N ILE A 140 -4.51 12.90 -2.25
CA ILE A 140 -3.85 13.90 -3.10
C ILE A 140 -2.50 13.36 -3.59
N LEU A 141 -1.70 12.80 -2.68
CA LEU A 141 -0.41 12.19 -3.02
C LEU A 141 -0.57 11.02 -3.99
N ALA A 142 -1.51 10.11 -3.73
CA ALA A 142 -1.81 9.01 -4.63
C ALA A 142 -2.23 9.53 -6.02
N GLY A 143 -3.03 10.59 -6.08
CA GLY A 143 -3.42 11.26 -7.32
C GLY A 143 -2.22 11.74 -8.14
N HIS A 144 -1.26 12.41 -7.50
CA HIS A 144 -0.04 12.85 -8.18
C HIS A 144 0.83 11.69 -8.69
N LEU A 145 0.92 10.61 -7.93
CA LEU A 145 1.63 9.39 -8.38
C LEU A 145 0.94 8.75 -9.58
N LYS A 146 -0.40 8.70 -9.58
CA LYS A 146 -1.20 8.25 -10.71
C LYS A 146 -0.93 9.11 -11.94
N ASP A 147 -0.97 10.44 -11.81
CA ASP A 147 -0.72 11.34 -12.94
C ASP A 147 0.69 11.16 -13.51
N ALA A 148 1.70 11.06 -12.64
CA ALA A 148 3.08 10.81 -13.06
C ALA A 148 3.23 9.48 -13.82
N HIS A 149 2.60 8.41 -13.33
CA HIS A 149 2.55 7.13 -14.03
C HIS A 149 1.88 7.26 -15.41
N LEU A 150 0.73 7.94 -15.51
CA LEU A 150 0.02 8.11 -16.77
C LEU A 150 0.81 8.93 -17.80
N ILE A 151 1.52 9.96 -17.35
CA ILE A 151 2.44 10.75 -18.20
C ILE A 151 3.53 9.85 -18.76
N LEU A 152 4.23 9.09 -17.92
CA LEU A 152 5.30 8.20 -18.38
C LEU A 152 4.80 7.10 -19.30
N ARG A 153 3.65 6.49 -18.98
CA ARG A 153 3.06 5.46 -19.83
C ARG A 153 2.70 5.99 -21.22
N SER A 154 2.30 7.26 -21.33
CA SER A 154 2.00 7.86 -22.64
C SER A 154 3.22 8.01 -23.56
N VAL A 155 4.44 8.04 -23.00
CA VAL A 155 5.69 8.18 -23.74
C VAL A 155 6.50 6.89 -23.84
N ALA A 156 6.28 5.93 -22.94
CA ALA A 156 6.99 4.63 -22.94
C ALA A 156 6.45 3.62 -23.99
N VAL A 157 5.28 3.88 -24.58
CA VAL A 157 4.64 3.02 -25.61
C VAL A 157 4.96 3.48 -27.05
N ALA A 158 5.80 4.52 -27.21
CA ALA A 158 6.28 5.03 -28.51
C ALA A 158 7.64 4.41 -28.89
#